data_AF-A0ABD5R461-F1
#
_entry.id   AF-A0ABD5R461-F1
#
_cell.length_a   1.000
_cell.length_b   1.000
_cell.length_c   1.000
_cell.angle_alpha   90.00
_cell.angle_beta   90.00
_cell.angle_gamma   90.00
#
_symmetry.space_group_name_H-M   'P 1'
#
loop_
_entity.id
_entity.type
_entity.pdbx_description
1 polymer ?
#
loop_
_entity_poly.entity_id
_entity_poly.type
_entity_poly.pdbx_seq_one_letter_code
_entity_poly.pdbx_strand_id
1 'polypeptide(L)'
;MYPHDPFSLADRSELFRPFDALRSGNVTREAAWDEYLTHLKLVLDEVERLLENLDANDVIITADHGEAFGEYGFYRHVIDCPLPCMRKVPWVNTSATDCEKYESHAPAPESTNETTAEDRLEDLGYL
;
A
#
# COMPACT_ATOMS: atom_id res chain seq x y z
N MET A 1 -2.55 -0.41 -6.68
CA MET A 1 -2.10 -0.55 -5.28
C MET A 1 -2.09 0.86 -4.71
N TYR A 2 -2.62 1.08 -3.51
CA TYR A 2 -2.57 2.39 -2.85
C TYR A 2 -1.69 2.29 -1.60
N PRO A 3 -1.02 3.38 -1.18
CA PRO A 3 -0.85 4.62 -1.92
C PRO A 3 0.18 4.44 -3.06
N HIS A 4 -0.25 4.67 -4.30
CA HIS A 4 0.61 4.77 -5.49
C HIS A 4 0.05 5.90 -6.35
N ASP A 5 0.89 6.55 -7.14
CA ASP A 5 0.46 7.48 -8.18
C ASP A 5 -0.43 6.75 -9.23
N PRO A 6 -1.61 7.28 -9.60
CA PRO A 6 -2.13 8.59 -9.26
C PRO A 6 -2.96 8.62 -7.98
N PHE A 7 -2.91 9.76 -7.28
CA PHE A 7 -3.71 10.05 -6.09
C PHE A 7 -5.15 10.38 -6.50
N SER A 8 -5.96 9.33 -6.60
CA SER A 8 -7.31 9.37 -7.19
C SER A 8 -8.33 10.13 -6.34
N LEU A 9 -8.07 10.29 -5.04
CA LEU A 9 -8.91 11.05 -4.12
C LEU A 9 -8.52 12.54 -4.01
N ALA A 10 -7.43 12.95 -4.67
CA ALA A 10 -6.95 14.32 -4.54
C ALA A 10 -7.91 15.31 -5.20
N ASP A 11 -8.40 16.30 -4.44
CA ASP A 11 -9.29 17.35 -4.95
C ASP A 11 -8.57 18.32 -5.89
N ARG A 12 -7.24 18.44 -5.75
CA ARG A 12 -6.39 19.32 -6.54
C ARG A 12 -5.77 18.57 -7.69
N SER A 13 -5.98 19.05 -8.91
CA SER A 13 -5.47 18.43 -10.14
C SER A 13 -3.94 18.27 -10.15
N GLU A 14 -3.20 19.16 -9.50
CA GLU A 14 -1.73 19.11 -9.41
C GLU A 14 -1.24 17.97 -8.50
N LEU A 15 -2.10 17.50 -7.58
CA LEU A 15 -1.80 16.42 -6.65
C LEU A 15 -2.22 15.06 -7.18
N PHE A 16 -2.96 14.98 -8.30
CA PHE A 16 -3.30 13.71 -8.95
C PHE A 16 -2.04 12.94 -9.37
N ARG A 17 -1.00 13.64 -9.82
CA ARG A 17 0.36 13.10 -10.08
C ARG A 17 1.38 13.91 -9.29
N PRO A 18 1.47 13.67 -7.97
CA PRO A 18 2.07 14.61 -7.03
C PRO A 18 3.58 14.73 -7.21
N PHE A 19 4.27 13.66 -7.62
CA PHE A 19 5.73 13.63 -7.67
C PHE A 19 6.32 14.49 -8.78
N ASP A 20 5.65 14.61 -9.93
CA ASP A 20 6.12 15.47 -11.03
C ASP A 20 5.97 16.94 -10.63
N ALA A 21 4.82 17.28 -10.03
CA ALA A 21 4.55 18.62 -9.51
C ALA A 21 5.44 18.98 -8.32
N LEU A 22 5.76 18.01 -7.46
CA LEU A 22 6.66 18.19 -6.32
C LEU A 22 8.09 18.44 -6.81
N ARG A 23 8.55 17.64 -7.79
CA ARG A 23 9.89 17.80 -8.38
C ARG A 23 10.06 19.15 -9.08
N SER A 24 9.01 19.68 -9.71
CA SER A 24 9.06 20.99 -10.35
C SER A 24 8.83 22.16 -9.39
N GLY A 25 8.49 21.90 -8.13
CA GLY A 25 8.16 22.92 -7.12
C GLY A 25 6.76 23.53 -7.29
N ASN A 26 5.89 22.93 -8.09
CA ASN A 26 4.49 23.36 -8.28
C ASN A 26 3.60 23.02 -7.08
N VAL A 27 3.97 22.01 -6.29
CA VAL A 27 3.34 21.69 -5.02
C VAL A 27 4.39 21.55 -3.93
N THR A 28 4.00 21.79 -2.67
CA THR A 28 4.88 21.60 -1.52
C THR A 28 4.97 20.12 -1.16
N ARG A 29 6.05 19.74 -0.46
CA ARG A 29 6.23 18.38 0.06
C ARG A 29 5.11 18.02 1.02
N GLU A 30 4.68 18.97 1.85
CA GLU A 30 3.61 18.80 2.82
C GLU A 30 2.28 18.48 2.13
N ALA A 31 1.94 19.19 1.05
CA ALA A 31 0.71 18.92 0.31
C ALA A 31 0.71 17.53 -0.34
N ALA A 32 1.84 17.11 -0.94
CA ALA A 32 1.98 15.76 -1.50
C ALA A 32 1.95 14.68 -0.40
N TRP A 33 2.54 14.97 0.76
CA TRP A 33 2.57 14.05 1.90
C TRP A 33 1.19 13.85 2.53
N ASP A 34 0.42 14.93 2.69
CA ASP A 34 -0.94 14.86 3.23
C ASP A 34 -1.84 14.00 2.34
N GLU A 35 -1.74 14.16 1.01
CA GLU A 35 -2.48 13.30 0.07
C GLU A 35 -2.03 11.84 0.13
N TYR A 36 -0.73 11.57 0.26
CA TYR A 36 -0.23 10.21 0.46
C TYR A 36 -0.83 9.58 1.72
N LEU A 37 -0.90 10.33 2.83
CA LEU A 37 -1.51 9.86 4.08
C LEU A 37 -3.02 9.66 3.94
N THR A 38 -3.73 10.50 3.18
CA THR A 38 -5.16 10.31 2.90
C THR A 38 -5.42 8.98 2.20
N HIS A 39 -4.62 8.66 1.18
CA HIS A 39 -4.74 7.38 0.47
C HIS A 39 -4.31 6.19 1.34
N LEU A 40 -3.29 6.35 2.17
CA LEU A 40 -2.89 5.31 3.12
C LEU A 40 -4.01 5.01 4.13
N LYS A 41 -4.70 6.04 4.65
CA LYS A 41 -5.84 5.85 5.56
C LYS A 41 -6.96 5.06 4.92
N LEU A 42 -7.32 5.34 3.66
CA LEU A 42 -8.30 4.54 2.92
C LEU A 42 -7.92 3.05 2.91
N VAL A 43 -6.65 2.74 2.64
CA VAL A 43 -6.17 1.35 2.64
C VAL A 43 -6.26 0.73 4.04
N LEU A 44 -5.91 1.49 5.08
CA LEU A 44 -5.99 1.01 6.45
C LEU A 44 -7.43 0.75 6.89
N ASP A 45 -8.40 1.55 6.44
CA ASP A 45 -9.83 1.30 6.67
C ASP A 45 -10.27 -0.04 6.02
N GLU A 46 -9.77 -0.35 4.82
CA GLU A 46 -10.04 -1.63 4.16
C GLU A 46 -9.32 -2.81 4.83
N VAL A 47 -8.11 -2.60 5.37
CA VAL A 47 -7.40 -3.60 6.16
C VAL A 47 -8.13 -3.88 7.47
N GLU A 48 -8.64 -2.86 8.16
CA GLU A 48 -9.48 -3.03 9.34
C GLU A 48 -10.73 -3.85 9.00
N ARG A 49 -11.42 -3.50 7.91
CA ARG A 49 -12.56 -4.29 7.42
C ARG A 49 -12.17 -5.75 7.16
N LEU A 50 -11.00 -6.01 6.60
CA LEU A 50 -10.51 -7.37 6.38
C LEU A 50 -10.28 -8.11 7.71
N LEU A 51 -9.61 -7.49 8.68
CA LEU A 51 -9.37 -8.07 10.01
C LEU A 51 -10.66 -8.38 10.78
N GLU A 52 -11.73 -7.63 10.54
CA GLU A 52 -13.06 -7.88 11.13
C GLU A 52 -13.87 -8.97 10.39
N ASN A 53 -13.33 -9.59 9.33
CA ASN A 53 -14.04 -10.60 8.53
C ASN A 53 -13.16 -11.81 8.18
N LEU A 54 -12.19 -12.15 9.05
CA LEU A 54 -11.41 -13.39 8.97
C LEU A 54 -10.97 -13.84 10.36
N ASP A 55 -10.86 -15.16 10.57
CA ASP A 55 -10.35 -15.73 11.81
C ASP A 55 -8.87 -16.08 11.70
N ALA A 56 -8.02 -15.36 12.44
CA ALA A 56 -6.59 -15.66 12.52
C ALA A 56 -5.98 -15.18 13.85
N ASN A 57 -5.28 -16.09 14.54
CA ASN A 57 -4.58 -15.76 15.78
C ASN A 57 -3.34 -14.88 15.53
N ASP A 58 -2.68 -15.07 14.39
CA ASP A 58 -1.44 -14.39 14.02
C ASP A 58 -1.59 -13.75 12.63
N VAL A 59 -1.60 -12.42 12.59
CA VAL A 59 -1.62 -11.62 11.38
C VAL A 59 -0.45 -10.65 11.41
N ILE A 60 0.29 -10.61 10.30
CA ILE A 60 1.36 -9.63 10.08
C ILE A 60 0.91 -8.67 9.00
N ILE A 61 0.92 -7.38 9.31
CA ILE A 61 0.71 -6.31 8.32
C ILE A 61 2.07 -5.68 8.03
N THR A 62 2.44 -5.68 6.76
CA THR A 62 3.70 -5.11 6.27
C THR A 62 3.49 -4.40 4.93
N ALA A 63 4.54 -3.79 4.41
CA ALA A 63 4.57 -3.18 3.09
C ALA A 63 5.69 -3.79 2.25
N ASP A 64 5.51 -3.78 0.95
CA ASP A 64 6.52 -4.18 -0.04
C ASP A 64 7.70 -3.20 -0.09
N HIS A 65 7.40 -1.90 -0.01
CA HIS A 65 8.41 -0.83 0.04
C HIS A 65 7.89 0.44 0.75
N GLY A 66 8.80 1.39 0.95
CA GLY A 66 8.46 2.78 1.29
C GLY A 66 8.61 3.70 0.08
N GLU A 67 8.49 5.02 0.27
CA GLU A 67 8.35 6.00 -0.82
C GLU A 67 9.22 7.24 -0.54
N ALA A 68 9.91 7.76 -1.56
CA ALA A 68 10.67 9.02 -1.42
C ALA A 68 9.89 10.23 -1.96
N PHE A 69 10.09 11.36 -1.28
CA PHE A 69 9.47 12.66 -1.50
C PHE A 69 10.52 13.74 -1.80
N GLY A 70 11.66 13.36 -2.38
CA GLY A 70 12.75 14.26 -2.77
C GLY A 70 14.03 14.08 -1.98
N GLU A 71 14.10 13.09 -1.07
CA GLU A 71 15.32 12.78 -0.33
C GLU A 71 16.48 12.50 -1.30
N TYR A 72 17.53 13.32 -1.24
CA TYR A 72 18.67 13.27 -2.15
C TYR A 72 18.31 13.35 -3.66
N GLY A 73 17.16 13.96 -3.98
CA GLY A 73 16.65 14.05 -5.35
C GLY A 73 15.91 12.80 -5.85
N PHE A 74 15.69 11.80 -4.99
CA PHE A 74 14.87 10.63 -5.30
C PHE A 74 13.40 10.90 -5.01
N TYR A 75 12.54 10.47 -5.92
CA TYR A 75 11.08 10.56 -5.82
C TYR A 75 10.48 9.22 -6.18
N ARG A 76 9.29 8.92 -5.64
CA ARG A 76 8.64 7.61 -5.80
C ARG A 76 9.52 6.50 -5.22
N HIS A 77 9.34 5.27 -5.68
CA HIS A 77 10.13 4.11 -5.32
C HIS A 77 11.01 3.77 -6.52
N VAL A 78 12.32 3.88 -6.31
CA VAL A 78 13.32 3.61 -7.35
C VAL A 78 13.91 2.24 -7.09
N ILE A 79 14.01 1.41 -8.13
CA ILE A 79 14.64 0.09 -8.08
C ILE A 79 16.08 0.24 -7.57
N ASP A 80 16.52 -0.69 -6.73
CA ASP A 80 17.86 -0.70 -6.11
C ASP A 80 18.21 0.54 -5.28
N CYS A 81 17.22 1.29 -4.80
CA CYS A 81 17.47 2.45 -3.96
C CYS A 81 17.83 2.02 -2.53
N PRO A 82 19.02 2.38 -2.01
CA PRO A 82 19.44 2.00 -0.66
C PRO A 82 18.83 2.88 0.44
N LEU A 83 18.04 3.89 0.08
CA LEU A 83 17.54 4.87 1.03
C LEU A 83 16.62 4.21 2.08
N PRO A 84 16.83 4.48 3.37
CA PRO A 84 15.99 3.92 4.43
C PRO A 84 14.50 4.21 4.28
N CYS A 85 14.12 5.38 3.73
CA CYS A 85 12.71 5.72 3.50
C CYS A 85 12.01 4.80 2.48
N MET A 86 12.75 4.09 1.62
CA MET A 86 12.20 3.11 0.69
C MET A 86 12.31 1.67 1.20
N ARG A 87 13.23 1.38 2.12
CA ARG A 87 13.55 0.00 2.54
C ARG A 87 13.04 -0.36 3.93
N LYS A 88 12.82 0.63 4.80
CA LYS A 88 12.27 0.40 6.14
C LYS A 88 10.76 0.42 6.06
N VAL A 89 10.17 -0.77 6.08
CA VAL A 89 8.72 -1.00 6.06
C VAL A 89 8.20 -1.33 7.44
N PRO A 90 6.92 -1.06 7.74
CA PRO A 90 6.30 -1.48 8.99
C PRO A 90 6.25 -3.02 9.09
N TRP A 91 6.33 -3.51 10.31
CA TRP A 91 6.04 -4.89 10.66
C TRP A 91 5.13 -4.86 11.88
N VAL A 92 3.82 -5.05 11.66
CA VAL A 92 2.81 -4.95 12.71
C VAL A 92 2.22 -6.33 12.97
N ASN A 93 2.39 -6.82 14.18
CA ASN A 93 1.76 -8.05 14.66
C ASN A 93 0.38 -7.72 15.22
N THR A 94 -0.64 -8.46 14.79
CA THR A 94 -2.03 -8.36 15.27
C THR A 94 -2.73 -9.72 15.15
N SER A 95 -4.01 -9.76 15.51
CA SER A 95 -4.92 -10.88 15.25
C SER A 95 -6.15 -10.39 14.47
N ALA A 96 -6.99 -11.31 14.03
CA ALA A 96 -8.24 -11.04 13.34
C ALA A 96 -9.34 -11.97 13.84
N THR A 97 -10.57 -11.46 13.86
CA THR A 97 -11.77 -12.21 14.27
C THR A 97 -12.90 -11.87 13.31
N ASP A 98 -13.52 -12.91 12.74
CA ASP A 98 -14.69 -12.71 11.88
C ASP A 98 -15.89 -12.24 12.71
N CYS A 99 -16.36 -11.03 12.40
CA CYS A 99 -17.52 -10.40 13.00
C CYS A 99 -18.77 -10.50 12.13
N GLU A 100 -18.69 -11.16 10.97
CA GLU A 100 -19.75 -11.31 9.96
C GLU A 100 -20.39 -9.97 9.55
N LYS A 101 -19.60 -8.88 9.52
CA LYS A 101 -20.08 -7.52 9.26
C LYS A 101 -20.11 -7.16 7.77
N TYR A 102 -19.43 -7.93 6.92
CA TYR A 102 -19.32 -7.63 5.50
C TYR A 102 -19.39 -8.90 4.65
N GLU A 103 -20.31 -8.91 3.69
CA GLU A 103 -20.36 -9.96 2.65
C GLU A 103 -19.67 -9.46 1.38
N SER A 104 -18.69 -10.22 0.88
CA SER A 104 -18.02 -9.88 -0.37
C SER A 104 -18.94 -10.08 -1.56
N HIS A 105 -19.10 -9.03 -2.37
CA HIS A 105 -19.83 -9.07 -3.63
C HIS A 105 -18.91 -9.20 -4.85
N ALA A 106 -17.62 -9.44 -4.64
CA ALA A 106 -16.69 -9.65 -5.75
C ALA A 106 -17.09 -10.92 -6.51
N PRO A 107 -17.09 -10.90 -7.86
CA PRO A 107 -17.36 -12.10 -8.64
C PRO A 107 -16.30 -13.16 -8.33
N ALA A 108 -16.69 -14.43 -8.38
CA ALA A 108 -15.73 -15.52 -8.31
C ALA A 108 -14.66 -15.34 -9.41
N PRO A 109 -13.39 -15.65 -9.14
CA PRO A 109 -12.34 -15.53 -10.13
C PRO A 109 -12.68 -16.40 -11.35
N GLU A 110 -12.52 -15.83 -12.55
CA GLU A 110 -12.82 -16.54 -13.82
C GLU A 110 -11.91 -17.76 -14.04
N SER A 111 -10.75 -17.78 -13.40
CA SER A 111 -9.87 -18.95 -13.33
C SER A 111 -9.14 -19.00 -12.01
N THR A 112 -9.07 -20.18 -11.41
CA THR A 112 -8.13 -20.50 -10.35
C THR A 112 -6.94 -21.22 -10.98
N ASN A 113 -5.79 -20.56 -11.12
CA ASN A 113 -4.56 -21.27 -11.45
C ASN A 113 -4.29 -22.33 -10.36
N GLU A 114 -3.90 -23.55 -10.76
CA GLU A 114 -3.62 -24.69 -9.86
C GLU A 114 -2.42 -24.47 -8.93
N THR A 115 -1.72 -23.34 -9.05
CA THR A 115 -0.57 -22.98 -8.24
C THR A 115 -0.99 -22.78 -6.78
N THR A 116 -0.37 -23.54 -5.88
CA THR A 116 -0.67 -23.50 -4.45
C THR A 116 -0.18 -22.19 -3.81
N ALA A 117 -0.59 -21.93 -2.57
CA ALA A 117 -0.07 -20.79 -1.83
C ALA A 117 1.44 -20.97 -1.55
N GLU A 118 1.89 -22.20 -1.27
CA GLU A 118 3.30 -22.50 -1.08
C GLU A 118 4.14 -22.19 -2.32
N ASP A 119 3.72 -22.66 -3.51
CA ASP A 119 4.45 -22.40 -4.76
C ASP A 119 4.66 -20.90 -4.99
N ARG A 120 3.63 -20.10 -4.70
CA ARG A 120 3.71 -18.63 -4.83
C ARG A 120 4.66 -18.02 -3.81
N LEU A 121 4.68 -18.53 -2.59
CA LEU A 121 5.57 -18.04 -1.55
C LEU A 121 7.03 -18.42 -1.83
N GLU A 122 7.30 -19.60 -2.39
CA GLU A 122 8.62 -20.02 -2.86
C GLU A 122 9.11 -19.13 -4.02
N ASP A 123 8.27 -18.88 -5.04
CA ASP A 123 8.60 -17.97 -6.15
C ASP A 123 8.91 -16.54 -5.68
N LEU A 124 8.26 -16.10 -4.59
CA LEU A 124 8.49 -14.80 -3.95
C LEU A 124 9.67 -14.80 -2.96
N GLY A 125 10.27 -15.96 -2.68
CA GLY A 125 11.41 -16.12 -1.77
C GLY A 125 11.07 -16.07 -0.28
N TYR A 126 9.82 -16.34 0.09
CA TYR A 126 9.37 -16.45 1.48
C TYR A 126 9.52 -17.86 2.07
N LEU A 127 9.76 -18.89 1.25
CA LEU A 127 10.03 -20.28 1.64
C LEU A 127 11.41 -20.75 1.15
#